data_AF-A0A2V7DQ39-F1
#
_entry.id   AF-A0A2V7DQ39-F1
#
_cell.length_a   1.000
_cell.length_b   1.000
_cell.length_c   1.000
_cell.angle_alpha   90.00
_cell.angle_beta   90.00
_cell.angle_gamma   90.00
#
_symmetry.space_group_name_H-M   'P 1'
#
loop_
_entity.id
_entity.type
_entity.pdbx_description
1 polymer ?
#
loop_
_entity_poly.entity_id
_entity_poly.type
_entity_poly.pdbx_seq_one_letter_code
_entity_poly.pdbx_strand_id
1 'polypeptide(L)' 'MAGEAPIRQAVKWIDDQLLDNPHADRLTLVDQAARRFDLSPLDEEYLIRHLTERGGGAR' A
#
# COMPACT_ATOMS: atom_id res chain seq x y z
N MET A 1 -12.15 18.65 -11.38
CA MET A 1 -11.54 18.33 -10.09
C MET A 1 -10.95 16.94 -10.20
N ALA A 2 -9.64 16.80 -10.40
CA ALA A 2 -9.02 15.49 -10.32
C ALA A 2 -8.89 15.18 -8.83
N GLY A 3 -9.91 14.51 -8.25
CA GLY A 3 -9.76 13.92 -6.94
C GLY A 3 -8.52 13.03 -6.97
N GLU A 4 -7.66 13.13 -5.96
CA GLU A 4 -6.50 12.24 -5.85
C GLU A 4 -6.94 10.80 -6.04
N ALA A 5 -6.24 10.07 -6.91
CA ALA A 5 -6.56 8.68 -7.17
C ALA A 5 -6.50 7.88 -5.86
N PRO A 6 -7.49 7.00 -5.57
CA PRO A 6 -7.57 6.28 -4.31
C PRO A 6 -6.31 5.46 -4.00
N ILE A 7 -5.62 4.99 -5.04
CA ILE A 7 -4.30 4.35 -4.95
C ILE A 7 -3.23 5.21 -4.25
N ARG A 8 -3.22 6.52 -4.47
CA ARG A 8 -2.25 7.42 -3.83
C ARG A 8 -2.54 7.60 -2.35
N GLN A 9 -3.83 7.65 -1.99
CA GLN A 9 -4.25 7.73 -0.60
C GLN A 9 -3.92 6.43 0.15
N ALA A 10 -4.09 5.28 -0.51
CA ALA A 10 -3.68 3.98 0.00
C ALA A 10 -2.17 3.90 0.24
N VAL A 11 -1.33 4.29 -0.73
CA VAL A 11 0.14 4.33 -0.54
C VAL A 11 0.51 5.17 0.67
N LYS A 12 -0.03 6.40 0.77
CA LYS A 12 0.26 7.29 1.89
C LYS A 12 -0.13 6.69 3.23
N TRP A 13 -1.28 6.02 3.29
CA TRP A 13 -1.74 5.35 4.51
C TRP A 13 -0.82 4.17 4.88
N ILE A 14 -0.40 3.37 3.91
CA ILE A 14 0.54 2.25 4.16
C ILE A 14 1.89 2.77 4.66
N ASP A 15 2.44 3.83 4.05
CA ASP A 15 3.67 4.47 4.51
C ASP A 15 3.54 4.95 5.96
N ASP A 16 2.41 5.58 6.32
CA ASP A 16 2.13 6.01 7.70
C ASP A 16 2.10 4.84 8.68
N GLN A 17 1.48 3.72 8.31
CA GLN A 17 1.48 2.50 9.13
C GLN A 17 2.86 1.86 9.26
N LEU A 18 3.70 1.92 8.21
CA LEU A 18 5.08 1.43 8.25
C LEU A 18 6.00 2.36 9.04
N LEU A 19 5.69 3.66 9.11
CA LEU A 19 6.40 4.61 9.97
C LEU A 19 6.11 4.34 11.44
N ASP A 20 4.84 4.07 11.79
CA ASP A 20 4.44 3.73 13.16
C ASP A 20 4.94 2.33 13.57
N ASN A 21 4.79 1.36 12.66
CA ASN A 21 5.25 -0.01 12.87
C ASN A 21 6.01 -0.55 11.63
N PRO A 22 7.35 -0.40 11.58
CA PRO A 22 8.15 -0.84 10.44
C PRO A 22 8.20 -2.37 10.28
N HIS A 23 7.76 -3.12 11.29
CA HIS A 23 7.66 -4.58 11.27
C HIS A 23 6.25 -5.06 10.88
N ALA A 24 5.32 -4.15 10.61
CA ALA A 24 3.99 -4.52 10.14
C ALA A 24 4.06 -5.32 8.84
N ASP A 25 3.20 -6.32 8.75
CA ASP A 25 3.10 -7.15 7.57
C ASP A 25 2.53 -6.34 6.39
N ARG A 26 3.35 -6.19 5.34
CA ARG A 26 3.02 -5.33 4.19
C ARG A 26 1.79 -5.83 3.45
N LEU A 27 1.61 -7.15 3.33
CA LEU A 27 0.44 -7.74 2.67
C LEU A 27 -0.85 -7.40 3.45
N THR A 28 -0.78 -7.49 4.77
CA THR A 28 -1.89 -7.11 5.66
C THR A 28 -2.26 -5.64 5.52
N LEU A 29 -1.27 -4.74 5.42
CA LEU A 29 -1.53 -3.32 5.19
C LEU A 29 -2.16 -3.08 3.80
N VAL A 30 -1.75 -3.81 2.78
CA VAL A 30 -2.36 -3.69 1.45
C VAL A 30 -3.83 -4.11 1.44
N ASP A 31 -4.17 -5.25 2.04
CA ASP A 31 -5.57 -5.71 2.12
C ASP A 31 -6.45 -4.70 2.88
N GLN A 32 -5.93 -4.13 3.98
CA GLN A 32 -6.63 -3.08 4.73
C GLN A 32 -6.82 -1.81 3.90
N ALA A 33 -5.78 -1.38 3.18
CA ALA A 33 -5.86 -0.22 2.31
C ALA A 33 -6.84 -0.46 1.15
N ALA A 34 -6.84 -1.65 0.56
CA ALA A 34 -7.72 -2.00 -0.54
C ALA A 34 -9.20 -1.88 -0.15
N ARG A 35 -9.57 -2.42 1.03
CA ARG A 35 -10.93 -2.30 1.56
C ARG A 35 -11.29 -0.89 1.99
N ARG A 36 -10.31 -0.13 2.51
CA ARG A 36 -10.53 1.24 3.00
C ARG A 36 -10.75 2.26 1.88
N PHE A 37 -10.03 2.10 0.77
CA PHE A 37 -10.02 3.05 -0.34
C PHE A 37 -10.78 2.53 -1.57
N ASP A 38 -11.51 1.41 -1.43
CA ASP A 38 -12.27 0.77 -2.51
C ASP A 38 -11.39 0.50 -3.75
N LEU A 39 -10.19 -0.07 -3.49
CA LEU A 39 -9.23 -0.36 -4.55
C LEU A 39 -9.67 -1.57 -5.37
N SER A 40 -9.37 -1.52 -6.67
CA SER A 40 -9.55 -2.67 -7.54
C SER A 40 -8.49 -3.74 -7.27
N PRO A 41 -8.72 -5.01 -7.62
CA PRO A 41 -7.70 -6.07 -7.51
C PRO A 41 -6.39 -5.71 -8.23
N LEU A 42 -6.47 -4.95 -9.32
CA LEU A 42 -5.31 -4.44 -10.06
C LEU A 42 -4.48 -3.44 -9.25
N ASP A 43 -5.15 -2.57 -8.49
CA ASP A 43 -4.51 -1.59 -7.60
C ASP A 43 -3.84 -2.30 -6.42
N GLU A 44 -4.49 -3.33 -5.88
CA GLU A 44 -3.92 -4.18 -4.82
C GLU A 44 -2.62 -4.87 -5.29
N GLU A 45 -2.65 -5.50 -6.47
CA GLU A 45 -1.45 -6.09 -7.07
C GLU A 45 -0.32 -5.06 -7.28
N TYR A 46 -0.67 -3.85 -7.71
CA TYR A 46 0.29 -2.76 -7.86
C TYR A 46 0.95 -2.42 -6.51
N LEU A 47 0.17 -2.30 -5.44
CA LEU A 47 0.67 -2.03 -4.09
C LEU A 47 1.59 -3.15 -3.59
N ILE A 48 1.20 -4.41 -3.77
CA ILE A 48 2.02 -5.55 -3.35
C ILE A 48 3.39 -5.49 -4.02
N ARG A 49 3.41 -5.34 -5.35
CA ARG A 49 4.67 -5.25 -6.12
C ARG A 49 5.50 -4.06 -5.65
N HIS A 50 4.87 -2.89 -5.53
CA HIS A 50 5.52 -1.65 -5.08
C HIS A 50 6.19 -1.81 -3.70
N LEU A 51 5.51 -2.46 -2.77
CA LEU A 51 6.02 -2.68 -1.41
C LEU A 51 7.06 -3.79 -1.33
N THR A 52 6.95 -4.83 -2.14
CA THR A 52 7.98 -5.87 -2.24
C THR A 52 9.28 -5.31 -2.83
N GLU A 53 9.20 -4.50 -3.89
CA GLU A 53 10.36 -3.86 -4.51
C GLU A 53 11.09 -2.88 -3.57
N ARG A 54 10.34 -2.16 -2.72
CA ARG A 54 10.94 -1.27 -1.70
C ARG A 54 11.57 -1.99 -0.51
N GLY A 55 11.14 -3.21 -0.18
CA GLY A 55 11.61 -3.97 0.99
C GLY A 55 12.62 -5.06 0.68
N GLY A 56 12.70 -5.49 -0.58
CA GLY A 56 13.45 -6.68 -1.01
C GLY A 56 14.62 -6.42 -1.95
N GLY A 57 15.00 -5.15 -2.17
CA GLY A 57 16.16 -4.79 -2.99
C GLY A 57 17.53 -5.00 -2.33
N ALA A 58 17.64 -5.85 -1.31
CA ALA A 58 18.92 -6.25 -0.73
C ALA A 58 18.87 -7.74 -0.45
N ARG A 59 19.29 -8.52 -1.43
CA ARG A 59 19.84 -9.86 -1.20
C ARG A 59 21.35 -9.76 -1.26
#